data_AF-A0ABD7X341-F1
#
_entry.id   AF-A0ABD7X341-F1
#
_cell.length_a   1.000
_cell.length_b   1.000
_cell.length_c   1.000
_cell.angle_alpha   90.00
_cell.angle_beta   90.00
_cell.angle_gamma   90.00
#
_symmetry.space_group_name_H-M   'P 1'
#
loop_
_entity.id
_entity.type
_entity.pdbx_description
1 polymer ?
#
loop_
_entity_poly.entity_id
_entity_poly.type
_entity_poly.pdbx_seq_one_letter_code
_entity_poly.pdbx_strand_id
1 'polypeptide(L)'
;MARSKNLKPAPFTFKPFSNKQIKVLTWWRKDSPVKDSDGIICDGSIRAGKTVSMTLSYVMWAMESFDDMNFGMAGKTIGSLRRNVITPLKKMLKSRKYKVRDHRSDNMLSVTKNGVTNLFYIFGGKDEASQDLIQGITLSGMFFDEVALMPESFVNQATGRCSVEGSKYWFNCNPAGPYHWFKTNWIDRKKEKNLLHVHFTMDDNLSLSEAIKKRYYNMYSGVFFQRYIAGLWVLAEGVVYDMFDKDKHTVKPIERAYTQYYVSCDYGTQNPTTFGLWGLFAGIWYKVKEYHYDGRKNNKQKTDQEYLENLKEFIGDIKGFKGAIVDPSAASFIALLKKNRIKVIKAKNDVIEGIRNVANALVNNLIKYNNTCIETFREFASYVWDEKAANRGEDTVVKHNDHHMDGDRYFVNTILFGKKKIGTLSKSQFGL
;
A
#
# COMPACT_ATOMS: atom_id res chain seq x y z
N MET A 1 -4.05 -54.47 -12.88
CA MET A 1 -3.31 -53.19 -12.97
C MET A 1 -4.17 -52.07 -12.40
N ALA A 2 -3.83 -51.55 -11.22
CA ALA A 2 -4.56 -50.45 -10.59
C ALA A 2 -4.31 -49.15 -11.37
N ARG A 3 -5.39 -48.50 -11.83
CA ARG A 3 -5.32 -47.19 -12.50
C ARG A 3 -4.73 -46.17 -11.52
N SER A 4 -3.52 -45.71 -11.82
CA SER A 4 -2.91 -44.52 -11.21
C SER A 4 -3.91 -43.36 -11.30
N LYS A 5 -4.47 -42.97 -10.15
CA LYS A 5 -5.24 -41.73 -10.05
C LYS A 5 -4.25 -40.59 -10.20
N ASN A 6 -4.19 -39.97 -11.38
CA ASN A 6 -3.51 -38.70 -11.59
C ASN A 6 -4.07 -37.67 -10.60
N LEU A 7 -3.37 -37.49 -9.48
CA LEU A 7 -3.69 -36.49 -8.47
C LEU A 7 -3.56 -35.12 -9.15
N LYS A 8 -4.67 -34.38 -9.22
CA LYS A 8 -4.64 -33.00 -9.72
C LYS A 8 -3.61 -32.23 -8.89
N PRO A 9 -2.70 -31.46 -9.53
CA PRO A 9 -1.67 -30.72 -8.80
C PRO A 9 -2.34 -29.79 -7.77
N ALA A 10 -1.71 -29.70 -6.60
CA ALA A 10 -2.24 -28.88 -5.52
C ALA A 10 -2.41 -27.43 -6.01
N PRO A 11 -3.55 -26.77 -5.70
CA PRO A 11 -3.82 -25.41 -6.16
C PRO A 11 -2.85 -24.37 -5.57
N PHE A 12 -2.02 -24.77 -4.62
CA PHE A 12 -0.95 -23.99 -4.01
C PHE A 12 0.18 -24.93 -3.58
N THR A 13 1.43 -24.57 -3.86
CA THR A 13 2.62 -25.31 -3.41
C THR A 13 3.38 -24.46 -2.40
N PHE A 14 3.51 -24.96 -1.17
CA PHE A 14 4.31 -24.31 -0.15
C PHE A 14 5.80 -24.52 -0.43
N LYS A 15 6.60 -23.47 -0.27
CA LYS A 15 8.04 -23.60 -0.02
C LYS A 15 8.26 -23.91 1.47
N PRO A 16 9.42 -24.44 1.87
CA PRO A 16 9.73 -24.69 3.28
C PRO A 16 9.49 -23.43 4.12
N PHE A 17 8.87 -23.61 5.29
CA PHE A 17 8.68 -22.52 6.23
C PHE A 17 9.97 -22.30 7.03
N SER A 18 10.36 -21.04 7.25
CA SER A 18 11.44 -20.70 8.16
C SER A 18 11.05 -20.95 9.62
N ASN A 19 12.03 -20.95 10.53
CA ASN A 19 11.79 -21.12 11.96
C ASN A 19 10.80 -20.07 12.53
N LYS A 20 10.84 -18.82 12.06
CA LYS A 20 9.86 -17.80 12.48
C LYS A 20 8.47 -18.09 11.94
N GLN A 21 8.35 -18.53 10.69
CA GLN A 21 7.06 -18.93 10.12
C GLN A 21 6.47 -20.14 10.87
N ILE A 22 7.31 -21.11 11.25
CA ILE A 22 6.90 -22.25 12.07
C ILE A 22 6.40 -21.79 13.44
N LYS A 23 7.15 -20.92 14.14
CA LYS A 23 6.69 -20.33 15.41
C LYS A 23 5.30 -19.71 15.29
N VAL A 24 5.06 -18.92 14.23
CA VAL A 24 3.73 -18.32 13.98
C VAL A 24 2.66 -19.39 13.71
N LEU A 25 3.00 -20.49 13.03
CA LEU A 25 2.06 -21.57 12.74
C LEU A 25 1.69 -22.43 13.97
N THR A 26 2.53 -22.47 15.01
CA THR A 26 2.40 -23.44 16.10
C THR A 26 2.26 -22.84 17.50
N TRP A 27 2.41 -21.52 17.69
CA TRP A 27 2.46 -20.91 19.02
C TRP A 27 1.21 -21.18 19.89
N TRP A 28 0.05 -21.37 19.28
CA TRP A 28 -1.25 -21.59 19.92
C TRP A 28 -1.57 -23.07 20.22
N ARG A 29 -0.72 -24.01 19.79
CA ARG A 29 -0.96 -25.45 19.99
C ARG A 29 -0.83 -25.85 21.45
N LYS A 30 -1.52 -26.92 21.85
CA LYS A 30 -1.56 -27.43 23.24
C LYS A 30 -0.18 -27.67 23.87
N ASP A 31 0.81 -28.08 23.07
CA ASP A 31 2.17 -28.40 23.51
C ASP A 31 3.13 -27.20 23.42
N SER A 32 2.64 -26.04 22.96
CA SER A 32 3.45 -24.83 22.87
C SER A 32 3.60 -24.19 24.26
N PRO A 33 4.80 -23.79 24.68
CA PRO A 33 5.03 -23.12 25.97
C PRO A 33 4.45 -21.71 26.03
N VAL A 34 3.98 -21.18 24.89
CA VAL A 34 3.43 -19.82 24.77
C VAL A 34 1.96 -19.80 24.34
N LYS A 35 1.26 -20.94 24.45
CA LYS A 35 -0.14 -21.08 24.05
C LYS A 35 -1.10 -20.17 24.83
N ASP A 36 -0.71 -19.83 26.06
CA ASP A 36 -1.51 -19.04 26.99
C ASP A 36 -1.39 -17.52 26.72
N SER A 37 -0.56 -17.10 25.76
CA SER A 37 -0.55 -15.71 25.30
C SER A 37 -1.87 -15.31 24.63
N ASP A 38 -2.32 -14.08 24.82
CA ASP A 38 -3.61 -13.58 24.31
C ASP A 38 -3.57 -13.18 22.84
N GLY A 39 -2.38 -13.16 22.24
CA GLY A 39 -2.24 -12.88 20.82
C GLY A 39 -0.80 -12.83 20.37
N ILE A 40 -0.64 -12.49 19.09
CA ILE A 40 0.66 -12.40 18.43
C ILE A 40 0.72 -11.18 17.51
N ILE A 41 1.86 -10.48 17.57
CA ILE A 41 2.23 -9.39 16.69
C ILE A 41 3.38 -9.86 15.78
N CYS A 42 3.19 -9.75 14.47
CA CYS A 42 4.22 -9.96 13.47
C CYS A 42 4.50 -8.67 12.70
N ASP A 43 5.68 -8.06 12.91
CA ASP A 43 6.08 -6.82 12.24
C ASP A 43 7.36 -6.99 11.40
N GLY A 44 7.84 -5.91 10.80
CA GLY A 44 9.12 -5.85 10.08
C GLY A 44 9.00 -5.79 8.56
N SER A 45 9.96 -6.34 7.83
CA SER A 45 10.15 -6.04 6.40
C SER A 45 9.00 -6.50 5.48
N ILE A 46 8.90 -5.88 4.30
CA ILE A 46 8.07 -6.38 3.21
C ILE A 46 8.59 -7.74 2.74
N ARG A 47 7.72 -8.51 2.08
CA ARG A 47 8.07 -9.79 1.44
C ARG A 47 8.72 -10.83 2.37
N ALA A 48 8.60 -10.67 3.68
CA ALA A 48 9.14 -11.60 4.68
C ALA A 48 8.29 -12.87 4.92
N GLY A 49 7.21 -13.07 4.15
CA GLY A 49 6.35 -14.25 4.30
C GLY A 49 5.42 -14.23 5.52
N LYS A 50 5.37 -13.13 6.29
CA LYS A 50 4.49 -12.92 7.45
C LYS A 50 3.03 -13.25 7.20
N THR A 51 2.42 -12.54 6.25
CA THR A 51 0.98 -12.63 5.95
C THR A 51 0.57 -14.05 5.60
N VAL A 52 1.41 -14.78 4.86
CA VAL A 52 1.13 -16.15 4.42
C VAL A 52 1.07 -17.10 5.61
N SER A 53 2.08 -17.11 6.49
CA SER A 53 2.09 -17.98 7.66
C SER A 53 1.02 -17.59 8.68
N MET A 54 0.83 -16.30 8.92
CA MET A 54 -0.06 -15.80 9.95
C MET A 54 -1.53 -16.01 9.61
N THR A 55 -1.96 -15.74 8.38
CA THR A 55 -3.37 -15.91 7.96
C THR A 55 -3.77 -17.37 7.90
N LEU A 56 -2.85 -18.24 7.46
CA LEU A 56 -3.05 -19.68 7.50
C LEU A 56 -3.15 -20.19 8.95
N SER A 57 -2.25 -19.72 9.82
CA SER A 57 -2.26 -20.10 11.23
C SER A 57 -3.54 -19.65 11.94
N TYR A 58 -4.01 -18.44 11.67
CA TYR A 58 -5.24 -17.90 12.26
C TYR A 58 -6.45 -18.79 11.95
N VAL A 59 -6.64 -19.19 10.69
CA VAL A 59 -7.73 -20.10 10.33
C VAL A 59 -7.52 -21.49 10.91
N MET A 60 -6.29 -22.00 10.96
CA MET A 60 -6.03 -23.30 11.57
C MET A 60 -6.36 -23.32 13.07
N TRP A 61 -5.92 -22.30 13.80
CA TRP A 61 -6.26 -22.10 15.21
C TRP A 61 -7.77 -22.03 15.43
N ALA A 62 -8.46 -21.15 14.70
CA ALA A 62 -9.91 -20.99 14.81
C ALA A 62 -10.66 -22.31 14.58
N MET A 63 -10.27 -23.06 13.56
CA MET A 63 -10.92 -24.34 13.20
C MET A 63 -10.52 -25.53 14.09
N GLU A 64 -9.43 -25.44 14.86
CA GLU A 64 -9.02 -26.48 15.83
C GLU A 64 -9.53 -26.18 17.26
N SER A 65 -9.88 -24.92 17.55
CA SER A 65 -10.27 -24.46 18.89
C SER A 65 -11.76 -24.19 19.06
N PHE A 66 -12.50 -23.95 17.97
CA PHE A 66 -13.90 -23.52 18.02
C PHE A 66 -14.75 -24.20 16.96
N ASP A 67 -16.06 -24.28 17.23
CA ASP A 67 -17.10 -24.70 16.28
C ASP A 67 -18.32 -23.77 16.40
N ASP A 68 -18.93 -23.46 15.26
CA ASP A 68 -20.06 -22.54 15.12
C ASP A 68 -19.82 -21.13 15.70
N MET A 69 -18.62 -20.58 15.47
CA MET A 69 -18.19 -19.28 15.99
C MET A 69 -17.86 -18.26 14.90
N ASN A 70 -17.92 -16.98 15.30
CA ASN A 70 -17.62 -15.83 14.46
C ASN A 70 -16.19 -15.33 14.69
N PHE A 71 -15.48 -15.04 13.60
CA PHE A 71 -14.11 -14.53 13.58
C PHE A 71 -14.04 -13.30 12.68
N GLY A 72 -13.12 -12.38 12.98
CA GLY A 72 -12.95 -11.18 12.17
C GLY A 72 -11.59 -11.10 11.48
N MET A 73 -11.59 -10.58 10.25
CA MET A 73 -10.40 -10.29 9.47
C MET A 73 -10.49 -8.86 8.93
N ALA A 74 -9.58 -7.99 9.33
CA ALA A 74 -9.54 -6.59 8.90
C ALA A 74 -8.33 -6.27 8.05
N GLY A 75 -8.51 -5.37 7.08
CA GLY A 75 -7.44 -4.67 6.36
C GLY A 75 -7.74 -3.18 6.23
N LYS A 76 -6.82 -2.38 5.65
CA LYS A 76 -7.06 -0.95 5.38
C LYS A 76 -8.40 -0.71 4.66
N THR A 77 -8.70 -1.55 3.66
CA THR A 77 -10.02 -1.62 3.00
C THR A 77 -10.36 -3.08 2.74
N ILE A 78 -11.65 -3.40 2.58
CA ILE A 78 -12.09 -4.75 2.16
C ILE A 78 -11.40 -5.18 0.85
N GLY A 79 -11.25 -4.24 -0.10
CA GLY A 79 -10.61 -4.48 -1.38
C GLY A 79 -9.10 -4.75 -1.30
N SER A 80 -8.37 -4.19 -0.32
CA SER A 80 -6.96 -4.55 -0.09
C SER A 80 -6.87 -5.94 0.56
N LEU A 81 -7.64 -6.19 1.61
CA LEU A 81 -7.63 -7.46 2.34
C LEU A 81 -7.97 -8.64 1.43
N ARG A 82 -9.00 -8.50 0.58
CA ARG A 82 -9.39 -9.57 -0.34
C ARG A 82 -8.28 -9.95 -1.31
N ARG A 83 -7.47 -8.99 -1.76
CA ARG A 83 -6.35 -9.24 -2.69
C ARG A 83 -5.13 -9.81 -1.98
N ASN A 84 -4.73 -9.20 -0.86
CA ASN A 84 -3.48 -9.50 -0.18
C ASN A 84 -3.59 -10.76 0.70
N VAL A 85 -4.76 -11.02 1.27
CA VAL A 85 -4.99 -12.09 2.25
C VAL A 85 -5.98 -13.13 1.73
N ILE A 86 -7.23 -12.76 1.46
CA ILE A 86 -8.30 -13.75 1.25
C ILE A 86 -8.08 -14.59 -0.01
N THR A 87 -7.68 -13.97 -1.11
CA THR A 87 -7.44 -14.67 -2.38
C THR A 87 -6.35 -15.75 -2.27
N PRO A 88 -5.13 -15.47 -1.75
CA PRO A 88 -4.14 -16.52 -1.53
C PRO A 88 -4.56 -17.51 -0.44
N LEU A 89 -5.18 -17.05 0.66
CA LEU A 89 -5.66 -17.90 1.75
C LEU A 89 -6.61 -19.00 1.27
N LYS A 90 -7.61 -18.66 0.43
CA LYS A 90 -8.53 -19.67 -0.13
C LYS A 90 -7.81 -20.78 -0.90
N LYS A 91 -6.73 -20.46 -1.63
CA LYS A 91 -5.92 -21.48 -2.34
C LYS A 91 -5.17 -22.37 -1.37
N MET A 92 -4.57 -21.78 -0.32
CA MET A 92 -3.88 -22.52 0.74
C MET A 92 -4.83 -23.46 1.48
N LEU A 93 -6.00 -22.96 1.90
CA LEU A 93 -7.03 -23.75 2.59
C LEU A 93 -7.54 -24.91 1.74
N LYS A 94 -7.84 -24.65 0.45
CA LYS A 94 -8.25 -25.70 -0.49
C LYS A 94 -7.19 -26.79 -0.65
N SER A 95 -5.90 -26.42 -0.70
CA SER A 95 -4.79 -27.40 -0.76
C SER A 95 -4.72 -28.31 0.47
N ARG A 96 -5.22 -27.83 1.61
CA ARG A 96 -5.27 -28.55 2.90
C ARG A 96 -6.65 -29.15 3.20
N LYS A 97 -7.48 -29.33 2.17
CA LYS A 97 -8.82 -29.95 2.23
C LYS A 97 -9.86 -29.20 3.09
N TYR A 98 -9.66 -27.92 3.36
CA TYR A 98 -10.74 -27.07 3.88
C TYR A 98 -11.74 -26.75 2.77
N LYS A 99 -13.03 -26.76 3.10
CA LYS A 99 -14.08 -26.21 2.24
C LYS A 99 -14.26 -24.73 2.60
N VAL A 100 -14.28 -23.86 1.60
CA VAL A 100 -14.45 -22.41 1.81
C VAL A 100 -15.56 -21.90 0.89
N ARG A 101 -16.60 -21.29 1.48
CA ARG A 101 -17.66 -20.57 0.77
C ARG A 101 -17.47 -19.08 0.98
N ASP A 102 -17.40 -18.30 -0.09
CA ASP A 102 -17.15 -16.84 -0.07
C ASP A 102 -18.46 -16.10 -0.29
N HIS A 103 -19.04 -15.56 0.78
CA HIS A 103 -20.25 -14.77 0.80
C HIS A 103 -19.89 -13.31 0.52
N ARG A 104 -19.82 -12.96 -0.77
CA ARG A 104 -19.28 -11.66 -1.19
C ARG A 104 -20.15 -10.47 -0.82
N SER A 105 -21.47 -10.62 -0.85
CA SER A 105 -22.43 -9.59 -0.43
C SER A 105 -22.24 -9.25 1.05
N ASP A 106 -22.03 -10.29 1.86
CA ASP A 106 -22.03 -10.19 3.32
C ASP A 106 -20.61 -9.95 3.87
N ASN A 107 -19.63 -9.83 2.98
CA ASN A 107 -18.22 -9.75 3.33
C ASN A 107 -17.78 -10.82 4.33
N MET A 108 -18.09 -12.09 4.06
CA MET A 108 -17.84 -13.18 4.99
C MET A 108 -17.36 -14.45 4.27
N LEU A 109 -16.55 -15.27 4.93
CA LEU A 109 -16.24 -16.64 4.52
C LEU A 109 -16.85 -17.63 5.50
N SER A 110 -17.48 -18.70 5.00
CA SER A 110 -17.74 -19.89 5.80
C SER A 110 -16.65 -20.92 5.50
N VAL A 111 -15.97 -21.42 6.54
CA VAL A 111 -14.89 -22.39 6.42
C VAL A 111 -15.26 -23.65 7.19
N THR A 112 -15.21 -24.80 6.51
CA THR A 112 -15.57 -26.10 7.08
C THR A 112 -14.43 -27.10 6.92
N LYS A 113 -14.16 -27.87 7.97
CA LYS A 113 -13.25 -29.02 7.94
C LYS A 113 -13.61 -30.03 9.02
N ASN A 114 -13.66 -31.31 8.67
CA ASN A 114 -13.90 -32.43 9.60
C ASN A 114 -15.15 -32.24 10.49
N GLY A 115 -16.25 -31.73 9.94
CA GLY A 115 -17.50 -31.49 10.67
C GLY A 115 -17.60 -30.10 11.29
N VAL A 116 -16.48 -29.47 11.63
CA VAL A 116 -16.43 -28.13 12.24
C VAL A 116 -16.64 -27.05 11.19
N THR A 117 -17.45 -26.03 11.50
CA THR A 117 -17.70 -24.86 10.64
C THR A 117 -17.62 -23.57 11.43
N ASN A 118 -16.85 -22.59 10.94
CA ASN A 118 -16.80 -21.24 11.53
C ASN A 118 -16.97 -20.16 10.44
N LEU A 119 -17.40 -18.97 10.87
CA LEU A 119 -17.64 -17.81 10.01
C LEU A 119 -16.54 -16.76 10.19
N PHE A 120 -16.00 -16.23 9.09
CA PHE A 120 -14.92 -15.24 9.08
C PHE A 120 -15.39 -13.98 8.36
N TYR A 121 -15.77 -12.96 9.12
CA TYR A 121 -16.21 -11.66 8.64
C TYR A 121 -15.03 -10.79 8.23
N ILE A 122 -15.20 -10.03 7.14
CA ILE A 122 -14.17 -9.20 6.50
C ILE A 122 -14.53 -7.74 6.70
N PHE A 123 -13.62 -7.00 7.35
CA PHE A 123 -13.81 -5.60 7.69
C PHE A 123 -12.78 -4.71 6.97
N GLY A 124 -13.19 -3.47 6.66
CA GLY A 124 -12.29 -2.40 6.25
C GLY A 124 -12.18 -1.35 7.35
N GLY A 125 -10.96 -1.06 7.82
CA GLY A 125 -10.77 -0.14 8.96
C GLY A 125 -11.21 1.31 8.71
N LYS A 126 -11.43 1.70 7.45
CA LYS A 126 -11.93 3.03 7.04
C LYS A 126 -13.33 3.01 6.44
N ASP A 127 -13.99 1.86 6.42
CA ASP A 127 -15.30 1.70 5.77
C ASP A 127 -16.41 1.84 6.83
N GLU A 128 -17.29 2.85 6.71
CA GLU A 128 -18.36 3.14 7.70
C GLU A 128 -19.25 1.92 7.98
N ALA A 129 -19.69 1.21 6.93
CA ALA A 129 -20.49 -0.01 7.09
C ALA A 129 -19.75 -1.12 7.88
N SER A 130 -18.41 -1.13 7.87
CA SER A 130 -17.62 -2.04 8.73
C SER A 130 -17.61 -1.59 10.18
N GLN A 131 -17.71 -0.28 10.46
CA GLN A 131 -17.83 0.27 11.81
C GLN A 131 -19.20 -0.09 12.42
N ASP A 132 -20.28 0.00 11.65
CA ASP A 132 -21.61 -0.36 12.14
C ASP A 132 -21.68 -1.86 12.46
N LEU A 133 -21.17 -2.71 11.57
CA LEU A 133 -21.16 -4.16 11.79
C LEU A 133 -20.29 -4.57 12.99
N ILE A 134 -19.10 -3.99 13.14
CA ILE A 134 -18.21 -4.34 14.26
C ILE A 134 -18.81 -3.92 15.61
N GLN A 135 -19.74 -2.96 15.65
CA GLN A 135 -20.37 -2.55 16.90
C GLN A 135 -21.37 -3.57 17.46
N GLY A 136 -21.93 -4.46 16.64
CA GLY A 136 -22.95 -5.41 17.07
C GLY A 136 -22.49 -6.87 17.19
N ILE A 137 -21.29 -7.19 16.72
CA ILE A 137 -20.84 -8.58 16.56
C ILE A 137 -20.06 -9.09 17.78
N THR A 138 -20.29 -10.36 18.14
CA THR A 138 -19.44 -11.12 19.08
C THR A 138 -18.42 -11.93 18.29
N LEU A 139 -17.13 -11.83 18.65
CA LEU A 139 -16.04 -12.52 17.98
C LEU A 139 -15.30 -13.46 18.93
N SER A 140 -14.83 -14.58 18.39
CA SER A 140 -13.93 -15.53 19.05
C SER A 140 -12.46 -15.30 18.68
N GLY A 141 -12.16 -14.24 17.92
CA GLY A 141 -10.81 -13.81 17.61
C GLY A 141 -10.77 -12.80 16.46
N MET A 142 -9.69 -12.03 16.40
CA MET A 142 -9.56 -10.96 15.40
C MET A 142 -8.18 -10.94 14.76
N PHE A 143 -8.15 -10.89 13.43
CA PHE A 143 -6.95 -10.75 12.61
C PHE A 143 -6.91 -9.39 11.92
N PHE A 144 -5.78 -8.70 11.99
CA PHE A 144 -5.54 -7.40 11.37
C PHE A 144 -4.33 -7.46 10.43
N ASP A 145 -4.55 -7.24 9.13
CA ASP A 145 -3.50 -7.08 8.12
C ASP A 145 -3.18 -5.61 7.87
N GLU A 146 -1.90 -5.26 7.89
CA GLU A 146 -1.43 -3.87 7.78
C GLU A 146 -2.04 -2.98 8.89
N VAL A 147 -2.07 -3.46 10.14
CA VAL A 147 -2.77 -2.80 11.26
C VAL A 147 -2.29 -1.36 11.52
N ALA A 148 -1.02 -1.06 11.24
CA ALA A 148 -0.48 0.30 11.36
C ALA A 148 -1.12 1.32 10.40
N LEU A 149 -1.88 0.87 9.40
CA LEU A 149 -2.61 1.75 8.46
C LEU A 149 -4.10 1.93 8.83
N MET A 150 -4.54 1.31 9.94
CA MET A 150 -5.91 1.39 10.44
C MET A 150 -6.02 2.48 11.52
N PRO A 151 -7.20 3.11 11.67
CA PRO A 151 -7.47 3.96 12.82
C PRO A 151 -7.38 3.15 14.13
N GLU A 152 -6.75 3.73 15.15
CA GLU A 152 -6.67 3.12 16.49
C GLU A 152 -8.06 2.83 17.07
N SER A 153 -9.01 3.75 16.87
CA SER A 153 -10.39 3.60 17.33
C SER A 153 -11.08 2.35 16.78
N PHE A 154 -10.83 2.01 15.52
CA PHE A 154 -11.37 0.78 14.91
C PHE A 154 -10.77 -0.46 15.56
N VAL A 155 -9.45 -0.48 15.75
CA VAL A 155 -8.75 -1.63 16.34
C VAL A 155 -9.21 -1.86 17.77
N ASN A 156 -9.32 -0.79 18.56
CA ASN A 156 -9.82 -0.86 19.94
C ASN A 156 -11.27 -1.37 20.00
N GLN A 157 -12.15 -0.89 19.12
CA GLN A 157 -13.52 -1.39 19.02
C GLN A 157 -13.55 -2.88 18.66
N ALA A 158 -12.80 -3.30 17.63
CA ALA A 158 -12.77 -4.68 17.17
C ALA A 158 -12.18 -5.64 18.22
N THR A 159 -11.12 -5.25 18.93
CA THR A 159 -10.58 -6.05 20.04
C THR A 159 -11.57 -6.16 21.19
N GLY A 160 -12.35 -5.10 21.46
CA GLY A 160 -13.43 -5.12 22.46
C GLY A 160 -14.60 -6.06 22.14
N ARG A 161 -14.69 -6.58 20.91
CA ARG A 161 -15.68 -7.60 20.50
C ARG A 161 -15.20 -9.03 20.69
N CYS A 162 -13.92 -9.25 21.03
CA CYS A 162 -13.37 -10.57 21.29
C CYS A 162 -13.70 -11.00 22.73
N SER A 163 -14.96 -11.34 22.99
CA SER A 163 -15.47 -11.66 24.34
C SER A 163 -15.59 -13.15 24.61
N VAL A 164 -15.49 -14.01 23.60
CA VAL A 164 -15.56 -15.46 23.78
C VAL A 164 -14.29 -15.97 24.46
N GLU A 165 -14.44 -16.88 25.42
CA GLU A 165 -13.34 -17.51 26.14
C GLU A 165 -12.36 -18.18 25.16
N GLY A 166 -11.06 -17.99 25.40
CA GLY A 166 -10.00 -18.51 24.54
C GLY A 166 -9.76 -17.71 23.25
N SER A 167 -10.48 -16.59 23.05
CA SER A 167 -10.24 -15.71 21.90
C SER A 167 -8.81 -15.14 21.89
N LYS A 168 -8.28 -14.90 20.68
CA LYS A 168 -6.90 -14.44 20.47
C LYS A 168 -6.81 -13.31 19.45
N TYR A 169 -5.85 -12.42 19.63
CA TYR A 169 -5.54 -11.31 18.72
C TYR A 169 -4.38 -11.62 17.78
N TRP A 170 -4.50 -11.21 16.52
CA TRP A 170 -3.50 -11.49 15.49
C TRP A 170 -3.20 -10.23 14.68
N PHE A 171 -2.03 -9.64 14.89
CA PHE A 171 -1.63 -8.39 14.24
C PHE A 171 -0.46 -8.58 13.26
N ASN A 172 -0.63 -8.16 12.00
CA ASN A 172 0.42 -8.14 10.99
C ASN A 172 0.64 -6.70 10.49
N CYS A 173 1.88 -6.21 10.45
CA CYS A 173 2.17 -4.90 9.87
C CYS A 173 3.60 -4.75 9.32
N ASN A 174 3.80 -3.64 8.61
CA ASN A 174 5.11 -3.05 8.40
C ASN A 174 5.29 -1.86 9.37
N PRO A 175 6.52 -1.54 9.77
CA PRO A 175 6.80 -0.43 10.68
C PRO A 175 6.38 0.95 10.15
N ALA A 176 5.99 1.82 11.07
CA ALA A 176 5.84 3.26 10.88
C ALA A 176 6.87 4.03 11.74
N GLY A 177 6.59 5.27 12.12
CA GLY A 177 7.40 6.01 13.09
C GLY A 177 7.35 5.42 14.52
N PRO A 178 8.37 5.66 15.37
CA PRO A 178 8.46 5.08 16.71
C PRO A 178 7.36 5.55 17.66
N TYR A 179 6.78 6.74 17.43
CA TYR A 179 5.68 7.29 18.23
C TYR A 179 4.29 6.84 17.77
N HIS A 180 4.21 6.02 16.71
CA HIS A 180 2.95 5.53 16.18
C HIS A 180 2.17 4.73 17.25
N TRP A 181 0.86 4.94 17.35
CA TRP A 181 0.00 4.33 18.39
C TRP A 181 0.18 2.82 18.51
N PHE A 182 0.31 2.08 17.39
CA PHE A 182 0.50 0.64 17.44
C PHE A 182 1.86 0.24 18.06
N LYS A 183 2.90 1.06 17.87
CA LYS A 183 4.20 0.82 18.49
C LYS A 183 4.12 1.07 20.00
N THR A 184 3.62 2.23 20.40
CA THR A 184 3.59 2.69 21.80
C THR A 184 2.54 1.97 22.66
N ASN A 185 1.35 1.70 22.11
CA ASN A 185 0.22 1.13 22.85
C ASN A 185 0.14 -0.40 22.77
N TRP A 186 0.75 -1.04 21.76
CA TRP A 186 0.69 -2.50 21.56
C TRP A 186 2.04 -3.20 21.62
N ILE A 187 3.01 -2.80 20.80
CA ILE A 187 4.32 -3.49 20.73
C ILE A 187 5.13 -3.27 22.01
N ASP A 188 5.23 -2.02 22.47
CA ASP A 188 6.02 -1.68 23.67
C ASP A 188 5.34 -2.17 24.96
N ARG A 189 4.02 -2.35 24.91
CA ARG A 189 3.20 -2.90 26.00
C ARG A 189 2.88 -4.38 25.84
N LYS A 190 3.59 -5.11 24.97
CA LYS A 190 3.28 -6.52 24.67
C LYS A 190 3.26 -7.41 25.93
N LYS A 191 4.12 -7.14 26.93
CA LYS A 191 4.14 -7.90 28.18
C LYS A 191 2.89 -7.65 29.02
N GLU A 192 2.50 -6.38 29.17
CA GLU A 192 1.28 -5.96 29.87
C GLU A 192 0.03 -6.58 29.23
N LYS A 193 0.01 -6.68 27.90
CA LYS A 193 -1.10 -7.25 27.13
C LYS A 193 -0.98 -8.76 26.87
N ASN A 194 0.01 -9.44 27.45
CA ASN A 194 0.26 -10.87 27.25
C ASN A 194 0.34 -11.29 25.77
N LEU A 195 1.07 -10.50 24.95
CA LEU A 195 1.22 -10.70 23.51
C LEU A 195 2.60 -11.23 23.13
N LEU A 196 2.62 -12.16 22.18
CA LEU A 196 3.84 -12.56 21.49
C LEU A 196 4.24 -11.51 20.47
N HIS A 197 5.54 -11.39 20.23
CA HIS A 197 6.08 -10.51 19.20
C HIS A 197 7.16 -11.23 18.41
N VAL A 198 6.93 -11.37 17.10
CA VAL A 198 7.86 -12.01 16.17
C VAL A 198 8.23 -11.00 15.09
N HIS A 199 9.47 -10.55 15.11
CA HIS A 199 9.99 -9.63 14.11
C HIS A 199 10.48 -10.38 12.86
N PHE A 200 10.08 -9.94 11.66
CA PHE A 200 10.43 -10.60 10.40
C PHE A 200 11.27 -9.72 9.46
N THR A 201 12.18 -10.35 8.74
CA THR A 201 13.01 -9.79 7.66
C THR A 201 12.87 -10.64 6.40
N MET A 202 13.40 -10.17 5.25
CA MET A 202 13.32 -10.95 4.00
C MET A 202 14.04 -12.30 4.08
N ASP A 203 15.01 -12.46 4.99
CA ASP A 203 15.73 -13.72 5.21
C ASP A 203 14.85 -14.81 5.81
N ASP A 204 13.77 -14.41 6.49
CA ASP A 204 12.77 -15.33 7.01
C ASP A 204 11.86 -15.90 5.90
N ASN A 205 11.97 -15.43 4.66
CA ASN A 205 11.23 -15.94 3.51
C ASN A 205 12.11 -16.80 2.60
N LEU A 206 12.12 -18.10 2.87
CA LEU A 206 12.90 -19.10 2.12
C LEU A 206 12.42 -19.32 0.66
N SER A 207 11.35 -18.64 0.23
CA SER A 207 10.90 -18.68 -1.17
C SER A 207 11.61 -17.66 -2.08
N LEU A 208 12.33 -16.68 -1.50
CA LEU A 208 13.03 -15.66 -2.26
C LEU A 208 14.48 -16.07 -2.50
N SER A 209 14.92 -15.99 -3.75
CA SER A 209 16.34 -16.11 -4.07
C SER A 209 17.10 -14.83 -3.69
N GLU A 210 18.41 -14.95 -3.48
CA GLU A 210 19.29 -13.82 -3.18
C GLU A 210 19.23 -12.72 -4.25
N ALA A 211 19.13 -13.09 -5.52
CA ALA A 211 18.94 -12.12 -6.61
C ALA A 211 17.65 -11.30 -6.46
N ILE A 212 16.56 -11.92 -6.02
CA ILE A 212 15.29 -11.23 -5.78
C ILE A 212 15.36 -10.36 -4.53
N LYS A 213 16.02 -10.83 -3.46
CA LYS A 213 16.26 -10.01 -2.27
C LYS A 213 17.08 -8.76 -2.62
N LYS A 214 18.20 -8.91 -3.35
CA LYS A 214 19.05 -7.80 -3.85
C LYS A 214 18.25 -6.78 -4.65
N ARG A 215 17.33 -7.24 -5.49
CA ARG A 215 16.43 -6.33 -6.22
C ARG A 215 15.57 -5.49 -5.27
N TYR A 216 15.00 -6.09 -4.21
CA TYR A 216 14.24 -5.32 -3.23
C TYR A 216 15.12 -4.40 -2.38
N TYR A 217 16.31 -4.83 -1.97
CA TYR A 217 17.27 -3.97 -1.27
C TYR A 217 17.57 -2.69 -2.07
N ASN A 218 17.75 -2.83 -3.38
CA ASN A 218 18.05 -1.71 -4.27
C ASN A 218 16.84 -0.82 -4.61
N MET A 219 15.61 -1.18 -4.22
CA MET A 219 14.43 -0.37 -4.52
C MET A 219 14.21 0.77 -3.52
N TYR A 220 14.77 0.67 -2.32
CA TYR A 220 14.49 1.58 -1.22
C TYR A 220 15.78 2.24 -0.72
N SER A 221 15.67 3.48 -0.25
CA SER A 221 16.75 4.24 0.40
C SER A 221 16.20 4.95 1.64
N GLY A 222 17.10 5.54 2.44
CA GLY A 222 16.74 6.39 3.58
C GLY A 222 15.76 5.74 4.56
N VAL A 223 14.80 6.53 5.06
CA VAL A 223 13.78 6.08 6.02
C VAL A 223 12.95 4.90 5.50
N PHE A 224 12.67 4.83 4.20
CA PHE A 224 11.88 3.74 3.63
C PHE A 224 12.64 2.43 3.56
N PHE A 225 13.96 2.46 3.36
CA PHE A 225 14.80 1.26 3.51
C PHE A 225 14.76 0.76 4.96
N GLN A 226 14.99 1.65 5.92
CA GLN A 226 14.99 1.28 7.34
C GLN A 226 13.66 0.64 7.75
N ARG A 227 12.52 1.19 7.32
CA ARG A 227 11.19 0.64 7.64
C ARG A 227 10.85 -0.63 6.86
N TYR A 228 10.88 -0.59 5.53
CA TYR A 228 10.33 -1.66 4.70
C TYR A 228 11.31 -2.80 4.43
N ILE A 229 12.61 -2.57 4.56
CA ILE A 229 13.64 -3.58 4.32
C ILE A 229 14.25 -4.04 5.64
N ALA A 230 14.75 -3.13 6.47
CA ALA A 230 15.34 -3.50 7.77
C ALA A 230 14.28 -3.78 8.85
N GLY A 231 13.03 -3.37 8.64
CA GLY A 231 11.94 -3.64 9.58
C GLY A 231 11.95 -2.73 10.81
N LEU A 232 12.58 -1.58 10.75
CA LEU A 232 12.77 -0.69 11.91
C LEU A 232 11.66 0.35 12.05
N TRP A 233 11.24 0.63 13.28
CA TRP A 233 10.35 1.73 13.62
C TRP A 233 11.16 3.00 13.83
N VAL A 234 11.41 3.74 12.74
CA VAL A 234 12.31 4.91 12.74
C VAL A 234 11.55 6.18 12.35
N LEU A 235 11.96 7.31 12.92
CA LEU A 235 11.34 8.61 12.66
C LEU A 235 11.56 9.00 11.20
N ALA A 236 10.57 9.65 10.60
CA ALA A 236 10.73 10.33 9.33
C ALA A 236 11.09 11.78 9.62
N GLU A 237 12.32 12.17 9.29
CA GLU A 237 12.88 13.50 9.57
C GLU A 237 13.62 14.05 8.36
N GLY A 238 13.74 15.39 8.28
CA GLY A 238 14.45 16.07 7.21
C GLY A 238 13.77 15.97 5.84
N VAL A 239 14.59 16.02 4.78
CA VAL A 239 14.14 16.03 3.38
C VAL A 239 13.51 14.69 3.00
N VAL A 240 12.32 14.75 2.40
CA VAL A 240 11.53 13.56 2.03
C VAL A 240 12.20 12.73 0.93
N TYR A 241 12.71 13.43 -0.09
CA TYR A 241 13.33 12.81 -1.26
C TYR A 241 14.86 12.96 -1.21
N ASP A 242 15.48 12.49 -0.13
CA ASP A 242 16.95 12.49 0.07
C ASP A 242 17.72 11.74 -1.03
N MET A 243 17.04 10.86 -1.76
CA MET A 243 17.59 10.12 -2.90
C MET A 243 17.56 10.88 -4.23
N PHE A 244 16.96 12.06 -4.27
CA PHE A 244 17.00 12.90 -5.46
C PHE A 244 18.42 13.43 -5.68
N ASP A 245 19.03 12.95 -6.74
CA ASP A 245 20.35 13.35 -7.22
C ASP A 245 20.22 14.09 -8.56
N LYS A 246 20.73 15.31 -8.63
CA LYS A 246 20.66 16.17 -9.84
C LYS A 246 21.46 15.58 -11.00
N ASP A 247 22.61 14.97 -10.75
CA ASP A 247 23.45 14.40 -11.81
C ASP A 247 22.80 13.15 -12.42
N LYS A 248 22.07 12.40 -11.60
CA LYS A 248 21.38 11.17 -12.01
C LYS A 248 20.02 11.43 -12.67
N HIS A 249 19.21 12.30 -12.08
CA HIS A 249 17.79 12.44 -12.44
C HIS A 249 17.49 13.63 -13.36
N THR A 250 18.42 14.58 -13.52
CA THR A 250 18.25 15.72 -14.41
C THR A 250 18.85 15.45 -15.79
N VAL A 251 18.17 15.90 -16.84
CA VAL A 251 18.63 15.79 -18.23
C VAL A 251 18.46 17.11 -18.97
N LYS A 252 19.21 17.29 -20.07
CA LYS A 252 19.01 18.44 -20.97
C LYS A 252 17.63 18.36 -21.66
N PRO A 253 17.02 19.52 -21.99
CA PRO A 253 15.70 19.61 -22.62
C PRO A 253 15.82 19.38 -24.13
N ILE A 254 16.33 18.21 -24.49
CA ILE A 254 16.41 17.77 -25.90
C ILE A 254 15.06 17.17 -26.32
N GLU A 255 14.74 17.32 -27.58
CA GLU A 255 13.59 16.63 -28.17
C GLU A 255 13.86 15.13 -28.20
N ARG A 256 12.84 14.34 -27.83
CA ARG A 256 12.88 12.88 -27.85
C ARG A 256 11.62 12.39 -28.54
N ALA A 257 11.70 11.23 -29.19
CA ALA A 257 10.56 10.59 -29.82
C ALA A 257 9.61 9.95 -28.77
N TYR A 258 8.97 10.78 -27.94
CA TYR A 258 8.07 10.29 -26.90
C TYR A 258 6.84 9.63 -27.52
N THR A 259 6.47 8.48 -26.97
CA THR A 259 5.39 7.62 -27.50
C THR A 259 4.03 7.87 -26.85
N GLN A 260 4.03 8.42 -25.64
CA GLN A 260 2.83 8.68 -24.84
C GLN A 260 3.04 9.93 -23.99
N TYR A 261 1.97 10.69 -23.82
CA TYR A 261 1.97 11.87 -22.97
C TYR A 261 0.83 11.86 -21.95
N TYR A 262 1.14 12.34 -20.75
CA TYR A 262 0.16 12.69 -19.72
C TYR A 262 0.47 14.08 -19.19
N VAL A 263 -0.55 14.76 -18.67
CA VAL A 263 -0.34 15.92 -17.80
C VAL A 263 -0.77 15.54 -16.41
N SER A 264 0.05 15.80 -15.39
CA SER A 264 -0.43 15.84 -14.01
C SER A 264 -0.69 17.27 -13.57
N CYS A 265 -1.72 17.43 -12.74
CA CYS A 265 -2.18 18.72 -12.27
C CYS A 265 -2.38 18.69 -10.77
N ASP A 266 -1.76 19.64 -10.06
CA ASP A 266 -2.18 20.05 -8.72
C ASP A 266 -2.94 21.36 -8.87
N TYR A 267 -4.21 21.36 -8.47
CA TYR A 267 -5.14 22.46 -8.74
C TYR A 267 -5.35 23.30 -7.47
N GLY A 268 -5.11 24.60 -7.59
CA GLY A 268 -5.29 25.57 -6.52
C GLY A 268 -5.88 26.88 -7.03
N THR A 269 -7.00 27.30 -6.43
CA THR A 269 -7.60 28.62 -6.73
C THR A 269 -6.87 29.75 -6.01
N GLN A 270 -6.53 29.53 -4.73
CA GLN A 270 -5.72 30.48 -3.92
C GLN A 270 -4.26 30.07 -3.79
N ASN A 271 -3.98 28.77 -3.83
CA ASN A 271 -2.62 28.23 -3.84
C ASN A 271 -2.15 28.08 -5.30
N PRO A 272 -0.85 27.93 -5.56
CA PRO A 272 -0.35 27.68 -6.90
C PRO A 272 -1.06 26.53 -7.63
N THR A 273 -1.34 26.73 -8.91
CA THR A 273 -1.74 25.64 -9.82
C THR A 273 -0.54 25.21 -10.64
N THR A 274 -0.30 23.91 -10.74
CA THR A 274 0.84 23.35 -11.48
C THR A 274 0.38 22.37 -12.55
N PHE A 275 1.09 22.37 -13.69
CA PHE A 275 0.98 21.30 -14.69
C PHE A 275 2.37 20.69 -14.94
N GLY A 276 2.47 19.36 -14.92
CA GLY A 276 3.65 18.63 -15.34
C GLY A 276 3.37 17.84 -16.61
N LEU A 277 4.04 18.15 -17.73
CA LEU A 277 3.93 17.35 -18.95
C LEU A 277 4.92 16.18 -18.88
N TRP A 278 4.41 14.96 -18.93
CA TRP A 278 5.18 13.73 -18.86
C TRP A 278 5.20 13.01 -20.20
N GLY A 279 6.38 12.66 -20.71
CA GLY A 279 6.57 11.93 -21.97
C GLY A 279 7.30 10.60 -21.78
N LEU A 280 6.81 9.52 -22.40
CA LEU A 280 7.46 8.19 -22.33
C LEU A 280 8.44 7.98 -23.48
N PHE A 281 9.72 7.77 -23.16
CA PHE A 281 10.76 7.43 -24.13
C PHE A 281 11.65 6.30 -23.60
N ALA A 282 11.82 5.25 -24.40
CA ALA A 282 12.67 4.08 -24.08
C ALA A 282 12.40 3.48 -22.67
N GLY A 283 11.13 3.41 -22.26
CA GLY A 283 10.72 2.84 -20.96
C GLY A 283 10.87 3.79 -19.76
N ILE A 284 11.35 5.02 -19.96
CA ILE A 284 11.52 6.03 -18.92
C ILE A 284 10.53 7.18 -19.16
N TRP A 285 9.93 7.67 -18.08
CA TRP A 285 9.07 8.86 -18.13
C TRP A 285 9.87 10.12 -17.84
N TYR A 286 9.72 11.12 -18.69
CA TYR A 286 10.42 12.40 -18.56
C TYR A 286 9.41 13.49 -18.24
N LYS A 287 9.63 14.26 -17.17
CA LYS A 287 8.94 15.54 -17.00
C LYS A 287 9.57 16.52 -18.00
N VAL A 288 8.86 16.72 -19.10
CA VAL A 288 9.33 17.45 -20.28
C VAL A 288 9.40 18.95 -20.02
N LYS A 289 8.36 19.47 -19.37
CA LYS A 289 8.25 20.85 -18.96
C LYS A 289 7.25 20.96 -17.81
N GLU A 290 7.30 22.10 -17.12
CA GLU A 290 6.38 22.44 -16.05
C GLU A 290 5.69 23.77 -16.32
N TYR A 291 4.47 23.89 -15.81
CA TYR A 291 3.75 25.14 -15.67
C TYR A 291 3.59 25.40 -14.18
N HIS A 292 3.81 26.65 -13.77
CA HIS A 292 3.61 27.10 -12.40
C HIS A 292 2.91 28.46 -12.42
N TYR A 293 1.76 28.57 -11.77
CA TYR A 293 1.08 29.85 -11.60
C TYR A 293 0.64 30.03 -10.15
N ASP A 294 1.20 31.05 -9.50
CA ASP A 294 0.89 31.43 -8.13
C ASP A 294 0.02 32.70 -8.13
N GLY A 295 -1.28 32.54 -7.86
CA GLY A 295 -2.21 33.67 -7.86
C GLY A 295 -1.91 34.73 -6.80
N ARG A 296 -1.27 34.35 -5.68
CA ARG A 296 -0.87 35.29 -4.61
C ARG A 296 0.33 36.11 -5.05
N LYS A 297 1.39 35.48 -5.56
CA LYS A 297 2.58 36.20 -6.05
C LYS A 297 2.25 37.14 -7.20
N ASN A 298 1.31 36.76 -8.06
CA ASN A 298 0.90 37.57 -9.21
C ASN A 298 -0.23 38.58 -8.89
N ASN A 299 -0.73 38.62 -7.64
CA ASN A 299 -1.89 39.43 -7.22
C ASN A 299 -3.12 39.31 -8.15
N LYS A 300 -3.26 38.17 -8.82
CA LYS A 300 -4.33 37.91 -9.79
C LYS A 300 -4.70 36.43 -9.75
N GLN A 301 -5.94 36.15 -9.35
CA GLN A 301 -6.48 34.79 -9.44
C GLN A 301 -6.86 34.46 -10.88
N LYS A 302 -6.81 33.17 -11.22
CA LYS A 302 -7.30 32.64 -12.49
C LYS A 302 -8.53 31.77 -12.25
N THR A 303 -9.46 31.86 -13.18
CA THR A 303 -10.67 31.03 -13.26
C THR A 303 -10.38 29.66 -13.84
N ASP A 304 -11.29 28.71 -13.66
CA ASP A 304 -11.22 27.38 -14.29
C ASP A 304 -11.09 27.47 -15.81
N GLN A 305 -11.73 28.47 -16.43
CA GLN A 305 -11.68 28.70 -17.87
C GLN A 305 -10.29 29.16 -18.33
N GLU A 306 -9.66 30.10 -17.60
CA GLU A 306 -8.29 30.53 -17.89
C GLU A 306 -7.28 29.38 -17.70
N TYR A 307 -7.45 28.55 -16.67
CA TYR A 307 -6.61 27.37 -16.48
C TYR A 307 -6.81 26.30 -17.56
N LEU A 308 -8.04 26.13 -18.07
CA LEU A 308 -8.30 25.27 -19.22
C LEU A 308 -7.56 25.76 -20.48
N GLU A 309 -7.59 27.07 -20.74
CA GLU A 309 -6.89 27.68 -21.88
C GLU A 309 -5.38 27.50 -21.76
N ASN A 310 -4.83 27.78 -20.57
CA ASN A 310 -3.41 27.54 -20.30
C ASN A 310 -3.04 26.06 -20.43
N LEU A 311 -3.91 25.13 -20.01
CA LEU A 311 -3.67 23.70 -20.19
C LEU A 311 -3.65 23.31 -21.68
N LYS A 312 -4.58 23.84 -22.49
CA LYS A 312 -4.61 23.60 -23.94
C LYS A 312 -3.35 24.12 -24.62
N GLU A 313 -2.93 25.35 -24.29
CA GLU A 313 -1.68 25.93 -24.77
C GLU A 313 -0.46 25.11 -24.32
N PHE A 314 -0.45 24.69 -23.06
CA PHE A 314 0.64 23.90 -22.49
C PHE A 314 0.79 22.53 -23.16
N ILE A 315 -0.32 21.89 -23.53
CA ILE A 315 -0.32 20.63 -24.30
C ILE A 315 0.03 20.90 -25.78
N GLY A 316 -0.49 21.97 -26.38
CA GLY A 316 -0.33 22.27 -27.80
C GLY A 316 -0.85 21.13 -28.70
N ASP A 317 -0.22 20.97 -29.87
CA ASP A 317 -0.61 19.98 -30.88
C ASP A 317 0.07 18.60 -30.69
N ILE A 318 0.42 18.25 -29.45
CA ILE A 318 1.14 17.02 -29.15
C ILE A 318 0.31 15.78 -29.49
N LYS A 319 0.83 14.98 -30.43
CA LYS A 319 0.27 13.66 -30.75
C LYS A 319 0.55 12.67 -29.60
N GLY A 320 -0.43 11.83 -29.29
CA GLY A 320 -0.28 10.76 -28.30
C GLY A 320 -0.63 11.15 -26.86
N PHE A 321 -1.26 12.29 -26.64
CA PHE A 321 -1.82 12.68 -25.34
C PHE A 321 -2.90 11.68 -24.87
N LYS A 322 -2.75 11.19 -23.63
CA LYS A 322 -3.62 10.15 -23.05
C LYS A 322 -4.57 10.66 -21.98
N GLY A 323 -4.38 11.87 -21.48
CA GLY A 323 -5.26 12.53 -20.52
C GLY A 323 -4.54 13.32 -19.43
N ALA A 324 -5.33 14.10 -18.69
CA ALA A 324 -4.91 14.85 -17.53
C ALA A 324 -5.22 14.06 -16.24
N ILE A 325 -4.24 13.98 -15.35
CA ILE A 325 -4.34 13.36 -14.03
C ILE A 325 -4.58 14.49 -13.03
N VAL A 326 -5.72 14.46 -12.36
CA VAL A 326 -6.20 15.58 -11.53
C VAL A 326 -6.62 15.04 -10.16
N ASP A 327 -6.35 15.80 -9.10
CA ASP A 327 -6.85 15.46 -7.76
C ASP A 327 -8.39 15.34 -7.77
N PRO A 328 -8.97 14.27 -7.19
CA PRO A 328 -10.42 14.07 -7.15
C PRO A 328 -11.24 15.21 -6.52
N SER A 329 -10.62 16.05 -5.68
CA SER A 329 -11.26 17.19 -5.01
C SER A 329 -11.52 18.40 -5.94
N ALA A 330 -10.81 18.50 -7.06
CA ALA A 330 -10.98 19.58 -8.05
C ALA A 330 -12.21 19.37 -8.97
N ALA A 331 -13.39 19.21 -8.37
CA ALA A 331 -14.60 18.75 -9.07
C ALA A 331 -15.06 19.70 -10.18
N SER A 332 -14.99 21.01 -9.97
CA SER A 332 -15.37 22.03 -10.98
C SER A 332 -14.47 21.96 -12.21
N PHE A 333 -13.16 21.94 -11.99
CA PHE A 333 -12.18 21.85 -13.07
C PHE A 333 -12.30 20.50 -13.81
N ILE A 334 -12.49 19.39 -13.11
CA ILE A 334 -12.75 18.07 -13.71
C ILE A 334 -13.98 18.11 -14.64
N ALA A 335 -15.07 18.72 -14.20
CA ALA A 335 -16.29 18.83 -15.01
C ALA A 335 -16.03 19.66 -16.27
N LEU A 336 -15.30 20.78 -16.14
CA LEU A 336 -14.93 21.64 -17.25
C LEU A 336 -14.03 20.94 -18.29
N LEU A 337 -13.00 20.21 -17.83
CA LEU A 337 -12.11 19.43 -18.70
C LEU A 337 -12.90 18.39 -19.52
N LYS A 338 -13.81 17.66 -18.86
CA LYS A 338 -14.67 16.67 -19.54
C LYS A 338 -15.60 17.30 -20.57
N LYS A 339 -16.23 18.44 -20.24
CA LYS A 339 -17.08 19.20 -21.18
C LYS A 339 -16.29 19.61 -22.43
N ASN A 340 -15.00 19.90 -22.27
CA ASN A 340 -14.08 20.25 -23.35
C ASN A 340 -13.36 19.04 -23.98
N ARG A 341 -13.87 17.82 -23.78
CA ARG A 341 -13.35 16.55 -24.35
C ARG A 341 -11.89 16.24 -23.95
N ILE A 342 -11.38 16.83 -22.88
CA ILE A 342 -10.11 16.43 -22.28
C ILE A 342 -10.35 15.22 -21.39
N LYS A 343 -9.67 14.11 -21.68
CA LYS A 343 -9.77 12.90 -20.88
C LYS A 343 -9.18 13.13 -19.49
N VAL A 344 -10.00 12.96 -18.45
CA VAL A 344 -9.57 13.08 -17.05
C VAL A 344 -9.36 11.72 -16.42
N ILE A 345 -8.27 11.58 -15.67
CA ILE A 345 -7.93 10.43 -14.84
C ILE A 345 -7.87 10.93 -13.40
N LYS A 346 -8.73 10.40 -12.54
CA LYS A 346 -8.69 10.75 -11.11
C LYS A 346 -7.39 10.23 -10.49
N ALA A 347 -6.65 11.11 -9.83
CA ALA A 347 -5.39 10.77 -9.19
C ALA A 347 -5.60 9.77 -8.04
N LYS A 348 -4.63 8.87 -7.86
CA LYS A 348 -4.48 8.10 -6.63
C LYS A 348 -3.67 8.94 -5.64
N ASN A 349 -4.38 9.68 -4.78
CA ASN A 349 -3.80 10.76 -3.98
C ASN A 349 -3.39 10.35 -2.55
N ASP A 350 -3.28 9.04 -2.23
CA ASP A 350 -2.70 8.59 -0.96
C ASP A 350 -1.27 9.14 -0.82
N VAL A 351 -1.05 9.96 0.22
CA VAL A 351 0.16 10.77 0.37
C VAL A 351 1.38 9.88 0.64
N ILE A 352 1.33 9.06 1.69
CA ILE A 352 2.48 8.25 2.11
C ILE A 352 2.77 7.13 1.10
N GLU A 353 1.74 6.47 0.55
CA GLU A 353 1.95 5.51 -0.54
C GLU A 353 2.54 6.18 -1.78
N GLY A 354 2.06 7.38 -2.11
CA GLY A 354 2.54 8.17 -3.25
C GLY A 354 3.98 8.60 -3.11
N ILE A 355 4.38 9.18 -1.96
CA ILE A 355 5.76 9.57 -1.66
C ILE A 355 6.70 8.37 -1.80
N ARG A 356 6.34 7.24 -1.20
CA ARG A 356 7.12 6.00 -1.30
C ARG A 356 7.28 5.55 -2.77
N ASN A 357 6.24 5.69 -3.59
CA ASN A 357 6.29 5.30 -5.00
C ASN A 357 7.13 6.26 -5.84
N VAL A 358 7.12 7.57 -5.55
CA VAL A 358 8.04 8.55 -6.18
C VAL A 358 9.48 8.24 -5.82
N ALA A 359 9.78 8.00 -4.53
CA ALA A 359 11.10 7.57 -4.08
C ALA A 359 11.58 6.32 -4.84
N ASN A 360 10.73 5.30 -4.95
CA ASN A 360 11.05 4.09 -5.73
C ASN A 360 11.31 4.41 -7.21
N ALA A 361 10.53 5.33 -7.82
CA ALA A 361 10.70 5.71 -9.21
C ALA A 361 12.04 6.42 -9.45
N LEU A 362 12.49 7.28 -8.53
CA LEU A 362 13.80 7.93 -8.56
C LEU A 362 14.92 6.89 -8.44
N VAL A 363 14.90 6.07 -7.39
CA VAL A 363 15.94 5.06 -7.14
C VAL A 363 16.16 4.16 -8.37
N ASN A 364 15.07 3.71 -9.00
CA ASN A 364 15.08 2.82 -10.16
C ASN A 364 15.18 3.53 -11.52
N ASN A 365 15.41 4.84 -11.57
CA ASN A 365 15.50 5.64 -12.80
C ASN A 365 14.27 5.52 -13.73
N LEU A 366 13.08 5.32 -13.16
CA LEU A 366 11.83 5.23 -13.93
C LEU A 366 11.31 6.60 -14.37
N ILE A 367 11.75 7.66 -13.68
CA ILE A 367 11.45 9.05 -13.99
C ILE A 367 12.72 9.88 -14.12
N LYS A 368 12.70 10.86 -15.01
CA LYS A 368 13.73 11.89 -15.19
C LYS A 368 13.11 13.26 -15.43
N TYR A 369 13.88 14.31 -15.21
CA TYR A 369 13.42 15.69 -15.27
C TYR A 369 14.27 16.49 -16.25
N ASN A 370 13.64 17.22 -17.17
CA ASN A 370 14.37 18.23 -17.93
C ASN A 370 14.85 19.34 -16.98
N ASN A 371 16.05 19.86 -17.20
CA ASN A 371 16.67 20.87 -16.33
C ASN A 371 15.93 22.22 -16.27
N THR A 372 14.92 22.41 -17.13
CA THR A 372 14.00 23.55 -17.15
C THR A 372 12.88 23.44 -16.12
N CYS A 373 12.73 22.31 -15.41
CA CYS A 373 11.76 22.13 -14.33
C CYS A 373 12.25 22.73 -13.00
N ILE A 374 12.52 24.05 -13.01
CA ILE A 374 13.21 24.79 -11.95
C ILE A 374 12.42 24.77 -10.63
N GLU A 375 11.11 25.00 -10.67
CA GLU A 375 10.26 25.02 -9.47
C GLU A 375 10.17 23.62 -8.86
N THR A 376 10.07 22.57 -9.69
CA THR A 376 10.14 21.18 -9.20
C THR A 376 11.43 20.91 -8.42
N PHE A 377 12.59 21.38 -8.90
CA PHE A 377 13.85 21.19 -8.18
C PHE A 377 13.95 22.00 -6.90
N ARG A 378 13.36 23.20 -6.87
CA ARG A 378 13.26 24.00 -5.65
C ARG A 378 12.45 23.25 -4.60
N GLU A 379 11.32 22.68 -4.97
CA GLU A 379 10.49 21.89 -4.06
C GLU A 379 11.20 20.61 -3.58
N PHE A 380 11.90 19.87 -4.45
CA PHE A 380 12.69 18.71 -4.03
C PHE A 380 13.67 19.03 -2.90
N ALA A 381 14.28 20.21 -2.92
CA ALA A 381 15.24 20.65 -1.90
C ALA A 381 14.58 21.11 -0.59
N SER A 382 13.30 21.51 -0.60
CA SER A 382 12.59 22.06 0.56
C SER A 382 11.46 21.19 1.09
N TYR A 383 11.11 20.10 0.42
CA TYR A 383 10.01 19.22 0.81
C TYR A 383 10.44 18.30 1.96
N VAL A 384 9.93 18.58 3.17
CA VAL A 384 10.37 17.97 4.42
C VAL A 384 9.21 17.29 5.17
N TRP A 385 9.58 16.29 5.99
CA TRP A 385 8.66 15.67 6.93
C TRP A 385 8.22 16.65 8.02
N ASP A 386 6.97 16.54 8.49
CA ASP A 386 6.46 17.34 9.61
C ASP A 386 6.87 16.69 10.93
N GLU A 387 7.93 17.22 11.56
CA GLU A 387 8.44 16.74 12.84
C GLU A 387 7.38 16.78 13.97
N LYS A 388 6.50 17.79 13.98
CA LYS A 388 5.46 17.90 15.00
C LYS A 388 4.43 16.79 14.85
N ALA A 389 4.07 16.44 13.62
CA ALA A 389 3.19 15.31 13.34
C ALA A 389 3.88 13.96 13.63
N ALA A 390 5.15 13.82 13.24
CA ALA A 390 5.92 12.60 13.49
C ALA A 390 6.02 12.29 14.99
N ASN A 391 6.17 13.32 15.84
CA ASN A 391 6.16 13.20 17.30
C ASN A 391 4.79 12.78 17.88
N ARG A 392 3.68 12.99 17.15
CA ARG A 392 2.35 12.45 17.48
C ARG A 392 2.11 11.06 16.90
N GLY A 393 3.10 10.46 16.24
CA GLY A 393 2.98 9.16 15.57
C GLY A 393 2.34 9.21 14.19
N GLU A 394 2.23 10.40 13.59
CA GLU A 394 1.65 10.62 12.27
C GLU A 394 2.76 10.92 11.26
N ASP A 395 2.94 10.08 10.24
CA ASP A 395 3.81 10.43 9.11
C ASP A 395 3.03 11.34 8.14
N THR A 396 3.45 12.60 8.04
CA THR A 396 2.97 13.56 7.04
C THR A 396 4.09 14.55 6.72
N VAL A 397 3.91 15.29 5.63
CA VAL A 397 4.81 16.34 5.18
C VAL A 397 4.30 17.72 5.57
N VAL A 398 5.21 18.69 5.65
CA VAL A 398 4.84 20.10 5.78
C VAL A 398 4.19 20.56 4.46
N LYS A 399 2.95 21.05 4.51
CA LYS A 399 2.21 21.56 3.35
C LYS A 399 2.70 22.95 2.94
N HIS A 400 3.91 23.02 2.43
CA HIS A 400 4.56 24.24 1.98
C HIS A 400 5.53 23.92 0.84
N ASN A 401 5.40 24.62 -0.30
CA ASN A 401 6.18 24.35 -1.51
C ASN A 401 6.10 22.88 -1.95
N ASP A 402 4.89 22.34 -2.08
CA ASP A 402 4.62 20.93 -2.39
C ASP A 402 3.77 20.72 -3.64
N HIS A 403 3.50 21.77 -4.42
CA HIS A 403 2.53 21.74 -5.53
C HIS A 403 3.02 20.91 -6.71
N HIS A 404 4.30 21.04 -7.09
CA HIS A 404 4.90 20.16 -8.09
C HIS A 404 5.15 18.76 -7.54
N MET A 405 5.53 18.62 -6.27
CA MET A 405 5.69 17.32 -5.61
C MET A 405 4.38 16.53 -5.63
N ASP A 406 3.25 17.18 -5.38
CA ASP A 406 1.93 16.59 -5.41
C ASP A 406 1.50 16.24 -6.84
N GLY A 407 1.71 17.14 -7.79
CA GLY A 407 1.49 16.84 -9.21
C GLY A 407 2.31 15.62 -9.68
N ASP A 408 3.58 15.51 -9.29
CA ASP A 408 4.44 14.39 -9.63
C ASP A 408 4.02 13.10 -8.94
N ARG A 409 3.64 13.19 -7.66
CA ARG A 409 3.08 12.08 -6.87
C ARG A 409 1.82 11.52 -7.51
N TYR A 410 0.91 12.38 -7.96
CA TYR A 410 -0.30 11.96 -8.68
C TYR A 410 0.05 11.21 -9.96
N PHE A 411 1.01 11.71 -10.75
CA PHE A 411 1.47 11.03 -11.95
C PHE A 411 2.04 9.64 -11.65
N VAL A 412 3.05 9.57 -10.78
CA VAL A 412 3.76 8.32 -10.47
C VAL A 412 2.82 7.29 -9.87
N ASN A 413 2.02 7.68 -8.87
CA ASN A 413 1.14 6.74 -8.18
C ASN A 413 -0.02 6.24 -9.05
N THR A 414 -0.45 7.04 -10.04
CA THR A 414 -1.58 6.71 -10.92
C THR A 414 -1.14 5.96 -12.18
N ILE A 415 0.02 6.27 -12.76
CA ILE A 415 0.46 5.72 -14.05
C ILE A 415 1.49 4.60 -13.88
N LEU A 416 2.53 4.82 -13.09
CA LEU A 416 3.61 3.84 -12.92
C LEU A 416 3.19 2.73 -11.96
N PHE A 417 2.60 3.11 -10.82
CA PHE A 417 2.18 2.18 -9.77
C PHE A 417 0.67 1.96 -9.73
N GLY A 418 -0.06 2.67 -10.58
CA GLY A 418 -1.49 2.47 -10.72
C GLY A 418 -1.78 1.11 -11.30
N LYS A 419 -2.50 0.28 -10.55
CA LYS A 419 -3.03 -1.02 -10.99
C LYS A 419 -3.64 -0.94 -12.40
N LYS A 420 -2.86 -1.23 -13.44
CA LYS A 420 -3.42 -1.79 -14.67
C LYS A 420 -4.15 -3.07 -14.23
N LYS A 421 -5.41 -3.25 -14.65
CA LYS A 421 -5.94 -4.61 -14.85
C LYS A 421 -4.82 -5.34 -15.59
N ILE A 422 -4.26 -6.38 -14.99
CA ILE A 422 -3.28 -7.23 -15.65
C ILE A 422 -4.02 -7.86 -16.84
N GLY A 423 -4.02 -7.16 -17.97
CA GLY A 423 -3.95 -7.80 -19.26
C GLY A 423 -2.57 -8.44 -19.27
N THR A 424 -2.59 -9.75 -19.31
CA THR A 424 -1.47 -10.65 -19.58
C THR A 424 -0.37 -9.93 -20.36
N LEU A 425 0.77 -9.67 -19.72
CA LEU A 425 2.01 -9.42 -20.45
C LEU A 425 2.27 -10.71 -21.26
N SER A 426 2.15 -10.63 -22.58
CA SER A 426 2.46 -11.76 -23.44
C SER A 426 3.96 -12.02 -23.35
N LYS A 427 4.33 -13.31 -23.22
CA LYS A 427 5.73 -13.76 -23.21
C LYS A 427 6.54 -13.26 -24.41
N SER A 428 5.87 -12.91 -25.51
CA SER A 428 6.47 -12.37 -26.74
C SER A 428 7.19 -11.02 -26.60
N GLN A 429 7.08 -10.30 -25.48
CA GLN A 429 7.84 -9.05 -25.26
C GLN A 429 9.23 -9.24 -24.62
N PHE A 430 9.62 -10.47 -24.26
CA PHE A 430 10.93 -10.75 -23.65
C PHE A 430 11.88 -11.58 -24.52
N GLY A 431 11.52 -11.86 -25.78
CA GLY A 431 12.40 -12.65 -26.66
C GLY A 431 12.77 -14.02 -26.08
N LEU A 432 11.86 -14.64 -25.32
CA LEU A 432 11.95 -15.99 -24.77
C LEU A 432 10.72 -16.82 -25.16
#